data_AF-A0A9D1J3B4-F1
#
_entry.id   AF-A0A9D1J3B4-F1
#
_cell.length_a   1.000
_cell.length_b   1.000
_cell.length_c   1.000
_cell.angle_alpha   90.00
_cell.angle_beta   90.00
_cell.angle_gamma   90.00
#
_symmetry.space_group_name_H-M   'P 1'
#
loop_
_entity.id
_entity.type
_entity.pdbx_description
1 polymer ?
#
loop_
_entity_poly.entity_id
_entity_poly.type
_entity_poly.pdbx_seq_one_letter_code
_entity_poly.pdbx_strand_id
1 'polypeptide(L)'
;MNINKISIITVIAVLIVIFLPVGFSFLGGEPTDKFLSEIEILDNGSIKVRELIKMNGEYNGMDRDISYASYKNAPYNGNISAIKGNSDLYDGSGITDIKVGSISDDGSLTFDDFNRSVNYFDEVSFASNGASSKYTYDTFMNEVNLKLYNPSDLDEIFYIEYTVTDAVVVHNDVAELAWNTLGDGYRENIGDYEVKVILPGSDSDYRVWLHGPLNGSIDRTNNKEALGKFNFLGAYNPVSVRLIFNKDLVPNATKMSGLTAKNAIIDYQTELSDEANRERERIQRQNMTLIIVSSIWGVIAISLAVGVYLREKKMKETAFNMEYFRDFPGSYGPEVLEYLLDKNVTEKSLSATILNLIYKKVLKVEVIDRKLKDDYKLILQEYDESSLTETEKIALNLIINEIGNSKEVVLSTIKKHCSTLSNANNVMDLYNDFIKTSKNLGKSENFFAKTPGIVAFTVIFSLLGIVLTFISFTLDLVWLGIIIIIVMIVLIIFVVTRKFYTKKGAEHYAKWMAHKRFLEDFSRFNEKELPEVTLWDKYLVYAVVLDCADKLSKEMKLKMPNMERDDTAYVGYNPYMTHYIITTNLYSSINSGIHTAVASSRSSIAASHSSSGGGFGGGSIGGGGSFGGGGGGGRF
;
A
#
# COMPACT_ATOMS: atom_id res chain seq x y z
N MET A 1 0.86 14.40 -16.81
CA MET A 1 0.27 13.10 -16.42
C MET A 1 -1.24 13.29 -16.28
N ASN A 2 -2.01 12.71 -17.20
CA ASN A 2 -3.45 12.97 -17.36
C ASN A 2 -4.26 12.17 -16.32
N ILE A 3 -4.41 12.71 -15.11
CA ILE A 3 -5.20 12.10 -14.02
C ILE A 3 -6.72 12.09 -14.35
N ASN A 4 -7.15 12.83 -15.38
CA ASN A 4 -8.57 13.05 -15.70
C ASN A 4 -9.22 12.01 -16.64
N LYS A 5 -8.56 10.89 -16.95
CA LYS A 5 -9.13 9.82 -17.80
C LYS A 5 -9.16 8.45 -17.12
N ILE A 6 -9.41 8.38 -15.81
CA ILE A 6 -9.78 7.10 -15.21
C ILE A 6 -11.24 6.82 -15.58
N SER A 7 -11.44 5.89 -16.52
CA SER A 7 -12.79 5.50 -16.94
C SER A 7 -13.54 4.86 -15.76
N ILE A 8 -14.87 4.97 -15.75
CA ILE A 8 -15.71 4.31 -14.73
C ILE A 8 -15.44 2.80 -14.69
N ILE A 9 -15.14 2.18 -15.84
CA ILE A 9 -14.74 0.78 -15.94
C ILE A 9 -13.42 0.55 -15.20
N THR A 10 -12.47 1.47 -15.27
CA THR A 10 -11.19 1.38 -14.56
C THR A 10 -11.37 1.54 -13.05
N VAL A 11 -12.22 2.47 -12.59
CA VAL A 11 -12.52 2.60 -11.14
C VAL A 11 -13.27 1.38 -10.62
N ILE A 12 -14.29 0.91 -11.34
CA ILE A 12 -15.06 -0.28 -10.97
C ILE A 12 -14.18 -1.53 -11.04
N ALA A 13 -13.32 -1.68 -12.04
CA ALA A 13 -12.38 -2.79 -12.12
C ALA A 13 -11.36 -2.75 -10.98
N VAL A 14 -10.81 -1.58 -10.63
CA VAL A 14 -9.91 -1.43 -9.47
C VAL A 14 -10.65 -1.77 -8.18
N LEU A 15 -11.88 -1.28 -7.99
CA LEU A 15 -12.69 -1.62 -6.82
C LEU A 15 -13.00 -3.13 -6.77
N ILE A 16 -13.39 -3.75 -7.88
CA ILE A 16 -13.66 -5.20 -7.96
C ILE A 16 -12.38 -6.01 -7.68
N VAL A 17 -11.23 -5.60 -8.22
CA VAL A 17 -9.93 -6.27 -8.00
C VAL A 17 -9.46 -6.10 -6.56
N ILE A 18 -9.74 -4.97 -5.90
CA ILE A 18 -9.46 -4.76 -4.47
C ILE A 18 -10.38 -5.63 -3.59
N PHE A 19 -11.60 -5.95 -4.05
CA PHE A 19 -12.53 -6.86 -3.37
C PHE A 19 -12.24 -8.35 -3.64
N LEU A 20 -11.32 -8.69 -4.55
CA LEU A 20 -10.79 -10.05 -4.62
C LEU A 20 -9.87 -10.27 -3.42
N PRO A 21 -9.94 -11.42 -2.74
CA PRO A 21 -8.99 -11.74 -1.68
C PRO A 21 -7.61 -11.94 -2.30
N VAL A 22 -6.85 -10.86 -2.43
CA VAL A 22 -5.44 -10.93 -2.81
C VAL A 22 -4.67 -11.20 -1.53
N GLY A 23 -4.27 -12.46 -1.33
CA GLY A 23 -3.27 -12.79 -0.33
C GLY A 23 -1.95 -12.12 -0.72
N PHE A 24 -1.61 -11.02 -0.07
CA PHE A 24 -0.27 -10.46 -0.17
C PHE A 24 0.61 -11.12 0.89
N SER A 25 1.52 -11.98 0.45
CA SER A 25 2.63 -12.46 1.26
C SER A 25 3.70 -11.36 1.31
N PHE A 26 4.15 -10.97 2.50
CA PHE A 26 5.37 -10.15 2.60
C PHE A 26 6.56 -10.95 2.06
N LEU A 27 7.39 -10.34 1.23
CA LEU A 27 8.53 -10.95 0.53
C LEU A 27 9.76 -11.22 1.44
N GLY A 28 9.58 -11.31 2.76
CA GLY A 28 10.62 -11.72 3.70
C GLY A 28 10.17 -13.00 4.40
N GLY A 29 10.95 -14.07 4.32
CA GLY A 29 10.74 -15.27 5.12
C GLY A 29 10.87 -14.96 6.62
N GLU A 30 10.23 -15.76 7.47
CA GLU A 30 10.35 -15.59 8.91
C GLU A 30 11.80 -15.82 9.37
N PRO A 31 12.25 -15.16 10.45
CA PRO A 31 13.54 -15.36 11.07
C PRO A 31 14.03 -16.79 11.19
N THR A 32 13.19 -17.63 11.80
CA THR A 32 13.32 -19.08 11.75
C THR A 32 12.36 -19.54 10.67
N ASP A 33 12.90 -20.05 9.57
CA ASP A 33 12.10 -20.53 8.45
C ASP A 33 11.27 -21.75 8.89
N LYS A 34 11.97 -22.73 9.47
CA LYS A 34 11.39 -24.00 9.87
C LYS A 34 12.12 -24.59 11.06
N PHE A 35 11.35 -25.10 12.02
CA PHE A 35 11.85 -25.77 13.22
C PHE A 35 11.09 -27.09 13.39
N LEU A 36 11.84 -28.20 13.24
CA LEU A 36 11.38 -29.55 13.52
C LEU A 36 11.89 -30.02 14.89
N SER A 37 11.01 -30.55 15.73
CA SER A 37 11.35 -31.21 17.00
C SER A 37 10.84 -32.65 16.97
N GLU A 38 11.72 -33.64 17.07
CA GLU A 38 11.38 -35.05 17.16
C GLU A 38 11.66 -35.59 18.56
N ILE A 39 10.64 -36.16 19.18
CA ILE A 39 10.65 -36.63 20.57
C ILE A 39 10.39 -38.13 20.57
N GLU A 40 11.39 -38.92 20.88
CA GLU A 40 11.30 -40.37 21.05
C GLU A 40 11.20 -40.71 22.53
N ILE A 41 10.11 -41.37 22.93
CA ILE A 41 9.93 -41.86 24.29
C ILE A 41 10.69 -43.19 24.45
N LEU A 42 11.53 -43.28 25.47
CA LEU A 42 12.33 -44.47 25.78
C LEU A 42 11.62 -45.36 26.81
N ASP A 43 11.96 -46.64 26.83
CA ASP A 43 11.36 -47.66 27.70
C ASP A 43 11.60 -47.43 29.21
N ASN A 44 12.58 -46.60 29.55
CA ASN A 44 12.91 -46.16 30.90
C ASN A 44 12.20 -44.86 31.31
N GLY A 45 11.27 -44.35 30.50
CA GLY A 45 10.52 -43.13 30.76
C GLY A 45 11.31 -41.83 30.54
N SER A 46 12.53 -41.89 30.00
CA SER A 46 13.22 -40.71 29.48
C SER A 46 12.73 -40.38 28.07
N ILE A 47 12.99 -39.16 27.59
CA ILE A 47 12.74 -38.79 26.19
C ILE A 47 14.04 -38.39 25.51
N LYS A 48 14.26 -38.88 24.30
CA LYS A 48 15.31 -38.40 23.41
C LYS A 48 14.71 -37.37 22.48
N VAL A 49 15.28 -36.17 22.45
CA VAL A 49 14.84 -35.06 21.60
C VAL A 49 15.89 -34.77 20.54
N ARG A 50 15.45 -34.58 19.29
CA ARG A 50 16.26 -34.06 18.19
C ARG A 50 15.58 -32.84 17.60
N GLU A 51 16.35 -31.79 17.32
CA GLU A 51 15.87 -30.54 16.76
C GLU A 51 16.63 -30.19 15.49
N LEU A 52 15.91 -29.75 14.45
CA LEU A 52 16.46 -29.15 13.24
C LEU A 52 15.88 -27.75 13.07
N ILE A 53 16.75 -26.75 12.98
CA ILE A 53 16.36 -25.34 12.99
C ILE A 53 16.98 -24.65 11.78
N LYS A 54 16.14 -24.34 10.79
CA LYS A 54 16.52 -23.60 9.58
C LYS A 54 16.20 -22.12 9.79
N MET A 55 17.19 -21.27 9.57
CA MET A 55 17.10 -19.83 9.80
C MET A 55 17.27 -19.06 8.48
N ASN A 56 16.68 -17.87 8.38
CA ASN A 56 16.79 -16.99 7.23
C ASN A 56 17.50 -15.68 7.61
N GLY A 57 18.22 -15.07 6.66
CA GLY A 57 18.87 -13.76 6.83
C GLY A 57 20.25 -13.85 7.48
N GLU A 58 20.81 -12.71 7.88
CA GLU A 58 22.16 -12.64 8.46
C GLU A 58 22.17 -13.01 9.96
N TYR A 59 23.12 -13.84 10.37
CA TYR A 59 23.38 -14.21 11.77
C TYR A 59 24.79 -14.78 11.96
N ASN A 60 25.29 -14.77 13.20
CA ASN A 60 26.55 -15.39 13.58
C ASN A 60 26.35 -16.78 14.22
N GLY A 61 25.12 -17.09 14.60
CA GLY A 61 24.77 -18.28 15.36
C GLY A 61 23.39 -18.18 15.96
N MET A 62 23.07 -19.11 16.86
CA MET A 62 21.82 -19.11 17.62
C MET A 62 22.05 -19.50 19.09
N ASP A 63 21.25 -18.91 19.98
CA ASP A 63 21.08 -19.39 21.34
C ASP A 63 19.90 -20.39 21.38
N ARG A 64 19.97 -21.40 22.25
CA ARG A 64 18.89 -22.34 22.55
C ARG A 64 18.93 -22.69 24.03
N ASP A 65 17.86 -22.37 24.74
CA ASP A 65 17.72 -22.74 26.15
C ASP A 65 16.77 -23.93 26.25
N ILE A 66 17.07 -24.88 27.12
CA ILE A 66 16.31 -26.12 27.29
C ILE A 66 16.09 -26.35 28.79
N SER A 67 14.91 -26.01 29.27
CA SER A 67 14.53 -26.27 30.66
C SER A 67 13.97 -27.68 30.78
N TYR A 68 14.44 -28.46 31.76
CA TYR A 68 13.91 -29.80 32.03
C TYR A 68 12.98 -29.84 33.24
N ALA A 69 13.03 -28.83 34.12
CA ALA A 69 12.19 -28.71 35.30
C ALA A 69 11.83 -27.24 35.56
N SER A 70 10.71 -26.98 36.23
CA SER A 70 10.28 -25.61 36.54
C SER A 70 10.65 -25.25 37.98
N TYR A 71 11.42 -24.18 38.16
CA TYR A 71 11.78 -23.68 39.50
C TYR A 71 10.58 -23.12 40.28
N LYS A 72 9.42 -22.92 39.63
CA LYS A 72 8.20 -22.36 40.23
C LYS A 72 7.25 -23.43 40.76
N ASN A 73 7.46 -24.69 40.39
CA ASN A 73 6.53 -25.76 40.69
C ASN A 73 6.59 -26.16 42.17
N ALA A 74 5.41 -26.39 42.77
CA ALA A 74 5.33 -26.93 44.12
C ALA A 74 5.67 -28.42 44.12
N PRO A 75 6.19 -28.97 45.23
CA PRO A 75 6.39 -30.42 45.34
C PRO A 75 5.09 -31.20 45.16
N TYR A 76 5.15 -32.30 44.42
CA TYR A 76 4.04 -33.21 44.23
C TYR A 76 3.58 -33.79 45.58
N ASN A 77 2.28 -33.74 45.82
CA ASN A 77 1.67 -34.07 47.11
C ASN A 77 0.71 -35.27 47.06
N GLY A 78 0.67 -36.02 45.95
CA GLY A 78 -0.23 -37.16 45.79
C GLY A 78 -1.66 -36.81 45.37
N ASN A 79 -1.98 -35.53 45.13
CA ASN A 79 -3.34 -35.11 44.78
C ASN A 79 -3.58 -35.19 43.26
N ILE A 80 -4.78 -35.60 42.87
CA ILE A 80 -5.22 -35.62 41.47
C ILE A 80 -5.15 -34.24 40.80
N SER A 81 -5.21 -33.14 41.55
CA SER A 81 -5.04 -31.79 41.01
C SER A 81 -3.69 -31.56 40.34
N ALA A 82 -2.66 -32.34 40.70
CA ALA A 82 -1.32 -32.30 40.09
C ALA A 82 -1.35 -32.56 38.58
N ILE A 83 -2.38 -33.24 38.06
CA ILE A 83 -2.48 -33.49 36.62
C ILE A 83 -2.62 -32.21 35.77
N LYS A 84 -2.92 -31.07 36.42
CA LYS A 84 -3.03 -29.75 35.78
C LYS A 84 -1.66 -29.08 35.56
N GLY A 85 -0.55 -29.72 35.93
CA GLY A 85 0.80 -29.19 35.73
C GLY A 85 1.23 -28.17 36.79
N ASN A 86 0.56 -28.11 37.94
CA ASN A 86 0.84 -27.16 39.01
C ASN A 86 1.82 -27.69 40.08
N SER A 87 2.53 -28.78 39.80
CA SER A 87 3.55 -29.36 40.66
C SER A 87 4.71 -29.93 39.84
N ASP A 88 5.79 -30.30 40.52
CA ASP A 88 6.99 -30.92 39.94
C ASP A 88 6.77 -32.34 39.38
N LEU A 89 5.51 -32.79 39.27
CA LEU A 89 5.16 -34.13 38.81
C LEU A 89 5.69 -34.40 37.39
N TYR A 90 5.71 -33.38 36.53
CA TYR A 90 6.16 -33.50 35.13
C TYR A 90 7.59 -32.98 34.90
N ASP A 91 8.29 -32.57 35.95
CA ASP A 91 9.65 -32.05 35.87
C ASP A 91 10.63 -33.19 35.61
N GLY A 92 11.43 -33.13 34.54
CA GLY A 92 12.53 -34.06 34.31
C GLY A 92 13.58 -34.00 35.43
N SER A 93 14.42 -35.03 35.51
CA SER A 93 15.51 -35.09 36.51
C SER A 93 16.82 -34.47 36.02
N GLY A 94 16.97 -34.25 34.72
CA GLY A 94 18.16 -33.67 34.11
C GLY A 94 18.17 -33.79 32.60
N ILE A 95 19.26 -33.30 31.99
CA ILE A 95 19.55 -33.43 30.56
C ILE A 95 20.90 -34.14 30.39
N THR A 96 20.95 -35.15 29.51
CA THR A 96 22.17 -35.89 29.15
C THR A 96 22.33 -35.98 27.63
N ASP A 97 23.45 -36.56 27.18
CA ASP A 97 23.69 -36.90 25.77
C ASP A 97 23.57 -35.73 24.79
N ILE A 98 23.91 -34.53 25.25
CA ILE A 98 23.87 -33.31 24.43
C ILE A 98 24.85 -33.46 23.26
N LYS A 99 24.34 -33.31 22.05
CA LYS A 99 25.12 -33.20 20.82
C LYS A 99 24.62 -32.01 20.02
N VAL A 100 25.56 -31.22 19.53
CA VAL A 100 25.28 -30.00 18.77
C VAL A 100 26.01 -30.10 17.44
N GLY A 101 25.37 -29.68 16.36
CA GLY A 101 25.96 -29.73 15.03
C GLY A 101 25.17 -28.96 14.00
N SER A 102 25.45 -29.27 12.74
CA SER A 102 24.67 -28.81 11.60
C SER A 102 24.52 -29.89 10.53
N ILE A 103 23.57 -29.68 9.63
CA ILE A 103 23.42 -30.44 8.38
C ILE A 103 23.39 -29.46 7.19
N SER A 104 23.75 -29.95 6.00
CA SER A 104 23.68 -29.16 4.77
C SER A 104 22.23 -28.81 4.40
N ASP A 105 21.96 -27.57 4.00
CA ASP A 105 20.68 -27.16 3.42
C ASP A 105 20.62 -27.50 1.93
N ASP A 106 19.63 -28.33 1.54
CA ASP A 106 19.32 -28.65 0.14
C ASP A 106 17.99 -28.03 -0.33
N GLY A 107 17.42 -27.13 0.47
CA GLY A 107 16.23 -26.34 0.17
C GLY A 107 14.95 -26.83 0.85
N SER A 108 14.82 -28.13 1.18
CA SER A 108 13.64 -28.68 1.87
C SER A 108 14.00 -29.34 3.19
N LEU A 109 13.24 -29.02 4.26
CA LEU A 109 13.45 -29.60 5.59
C LEU A 109 12.22 -30.42 6.04
N THR A 110 12.46 -31.69 6.35
CA THR A 110 11.51 -32.72 6.74
C THR A 110 12.08 -33.59 7.87
N PHE A 111 11.25 -34.43 8.49
CA PHE A 111 11.74 -35.32 9.55
C PHE A 111 12.69 -36.43 9.06
N ASP A 112 12.71 -36.75 7.76
CA ASP A 112 13.66 -37.74 7.24
C ASP A 112 15.10 -37.22 7.30
N ASP A 113 15.27 -35.89 7.39
CA ASP A 113 16.57 -35.22 7.40
C ASP A 113 17.33 -35.39 8.71
N PHE A 114 16.66 -35.87 9.77
CA PHE A 114 17.32 -36.35 10.99
C PHE A 114 18.24 -37.57 10.76
N ASN A 115 18.14 -38.22 9.59
CA ASN A 115 19.02 -39.33 9.20
C ASN A 115 20.21 -38.90 8.35
N ARG A 116 20.35 -37.61 8.03
CA ARG A 116 21.51 -37.08 7.29
C ARG A 116 22.77 -37.11 8.15
N SER A 117 23.93 -37.00 7.48
CA SER A 117 25.20 -36.86 8.17
C SER A 117 25.26 -35.52 8.90
N VAL A 118 25.51 -35.56 10.21
CA VAL A 118 25.65 -34.37 11.05
C VAL A 118 27.13 -33.96 11.12
N ASN A 119 27.41 -32.68 10.90
CA ASN A 119 28.69 -32.06 11.20
C ASN A 119 28.66 -31.60 12.67
N TYR A 120 29.23 -32.40 13.58
CA TYR A 120 29.22 -32.08 15.01
C TYR A 120 30.15 -30.92 15.34
N PHE A 121 29.68 -30.04 16.23
CA PHE A 121 30.42 -28.86 16.65
C PHE A 121 31.37 -29.19 17.81
N ASP A 122 32.47 -28.46 17.87
CA ASP A 122 33.41 -28.54 18.98
C ASP A 122 32.88 -27.73 20.17
N GLU A 123 32.79 -28.38 21.34
CA GLU A 123 32.53 -27.68 22.59
C GLU A 123 33.75 -26.84 22.99
N VAL A 124 33.52 -25.56 23.26
CA VAL A 124 34.56 -24.63 23.70
C VAL A 124 34.09 -23.81 24.89
N SER A 125 35.02 -23.30 25.69
CA SER A 125 34.71 -22.38 26.79
C SER A 125 34.39 -20.96 26.31
N PHE A 126 34.80 -20.61 25.08
CA PHE A 126 34.54 -19.32 24.44
C PHE A 126 34.72 -19.40 22.92
N ALA A 127 33.86 -18.72 22.18
CA ALA A 127 34.06 -18.40 20.76
C ALA A 127 33.60 -16.97 20.46
N SER A 128 34.25 -16.34 19.48
CA SER A 128 33.85 -15.04 18.94
C SER A 128 32.72 -15.22 17.91
N ASN A 129 31.89 -14.18 17.73
CA ASN A 129 30.94 -14.12 16.63
C ASN A 129 31.69 -14.28 15.28
N GLY A 130 31.14 -15.10 14.39
CA GLY A 130 31.76 -15.48 13.12
C GLY A 130 32.63 -16.75 13.19
N ALA A 131 32.82 -17.35 14.38
CA ALA A 131 33.35 -18.71 14.47
C ALA A 131 32.30 -19.70 13.92
N SER A 132 32.78 -20.77 13.27
CA SER A 132 31.93 -21.85 12.75
C SER A 132 32.16 -23.15 13.49
N SER A 133 31.15 -24.02 13.46
CA SER A 133 31.17 -25.37 14.02
C SER A 133 31.63 -25.44 15.49
N LYS A 134 31.21 -24.47 16.31
CA LYS A 134 31.54 -24.42 17.75
C LYS A 134 30.31 -24.17 18.59
N TYR A 135 30.32 -24.63 19.83
CA TYR A 135 29.30 -24.25 20.80
C TYR A 135 29.87 -24.09 22.20
N THR A 136 29.19 -23.28 23.01
CA THR A 136 29.37 -23.24 24.46
C THR A 136 28.12 -23.79 25.11
N TYR A 137 28.26 -24.44 26.26
CA TYR A 137 27.12 -24.84 27.07
C TYR A 137 27.32 -24.44 28.53
N ASP A 138 26.25 -24.05 29.20
CA ASP A 138 26.20 -23.90 30.63
C ASP A 138 24.88 -24.43 31.19
N THR A 139 24.87 -24.69 32.49
CA THR A 139 23.69 -25.20 33.19
C THR A 139 23.38 -24.24 34.33
N PHE A 140 22.15 -23.72 34.36
CA PHE A 140 21.70 -22.81 35.40
C PHE A 140 20.34 -23.25 35.93
N MET A 141 20.26 -23.49 37.24
CA MET A 141 19.09 -24.06 37.92
C MET A 141 18.65 -25.39 37.28
N ASN A 142 17.59 -25.36 36.47
CA ASN A 142 16.95 -26.51 35.83
C ASN A 142 16.95 -26.38 34.29
N GLU A 143 17.93 -25.65 33.75
CA GLU A 143 18.03 -25.26 32.35
C GLU A 143 19.44 -25.46 31.82
N VAL A 144 19.52 -25.92 30.56
CA VAL A 144 20.75 -25.97 29.77
C VAL A 144 20.69 -24.83 28.76
N ASN A 145 21.69 -23.96 28.77
CA ASN A 145 21.84 -22.88 27.80
C ASN A 145 22.90 -23.29 26.77
N LEU A 146 22.51 -23.35 25.50
CA LEU A 146 23.39 -23.63 24.38
C LEU A 146 23.58 -22.37 23.56
N LYS A 147 24.83 -22.07 23.21
CA LYS A 147 25.16 -21.03 22.25
C LYS A 147 25.96 -21.62 21.11
N LEU A 148 25.34 -21.67 19.93
CA LEU A 148 25.83 -22.32 18.73
C LEU A 148 26.42 -21.25 17.80
N TYR A 149 27.71 -21.36 17.50
CA TYR A 149 28.44 -20.46 16.60
C TYR A 149 28.54 -21.09 15.22
N ASN A 150 27.70 -20.61 14.31
CA ASN A 150 27.71 -21.02 12.91
C ASN A 150 27.11 -19.88 12.07
N PRO A 151 27.94 -19.08 11.37
CA PRO A 151 27.46 -17.92 10.64
C PRO A 151 26.61 -18.31 9.42
N SER A 152 25.71 -17.41 9.03
CA SER A 152 24.73 -17.64 7.96
C SER A 152 25.33 -17.88 6.58
N ASP A 153 26.57 -17.46 6.33
CA ASP A 153 27.27 -17.63 5.04
C ASP A 153 27.64 -19.09 4.71
N LEU A 154 27.47 -20.00 5.67
CA LEU A 154 27.62 -21.43 5.47
C LEU A 154 26.36 -22.11 4.91
N ASP A 155 25.20 -21.45 4.95
CA ASP A 155 23.91 -21.99 4.49
C ASP A 155 23.61 -23.40 5.08
N GLU A 156 23.80 -23.55 6.40
CA GLU A 156 23.58 -24.81 7.11
C GLU A 156 22.40 -24.73 8.09
N ILE A 157 21.79 -25.88 8.37
CA ILE A 157 20.67 -26.06 9.31
C ILE A 157 21.22 -26.54 10.64
N PHE A 158 20.84 -25.88 11.75
CA PHE A 158 21.30 -26.28 13.08
C PHE A 158 20.69 -27.60 13.52
N TYR A 159 21.50 -28.45 14.16
CA TYR A 159 21.13 -29.74 14.73
C TYR A 159 21.40 -29.75 16.22
N ILE A 160 20.42 -30.19 17.02
CA ILE A 160 20.57 -30.39 18.47
C ILE A 160 19.97 -31.75 18.82
N GLU A 161 20.68 -32.58 19.59
CA GLU A 161 20.19 -33.84 20.16
C GLU A 161 20.47 -33.86 21.66
N TYR A 162 19.51 -34.29 22.47
CA TYR A 162 19.67 -34.44 23.91
C TYR A 162 18.66 -35.44 24.49
N THR A 163 18.92 -35.94 25.69
CA THR A 163 18.01 -36.81 26.44
C THR A 163 17.53 -36.08 27.69
N VAL A 164 16.22 -35.99 27.90
CA VAL A 164 15.64 -35.54 29.18
C VAL A 164 15.32 -36.77 30.01
N THR A 165 15.95 -36.89 31.18
CA THR A 165 15.82 -38.07 32.03
C THR A 165 14.56 -38.01 32.88
N ASP A 166 13.91 -39.17 33.07
CA ASP A 166 12.73 -39.31 33.94
C ASP A 166 11.59 -38.35 33.54
N ALA A 167 11.25 -38.23 32.25
CA ALA A 167 10.26 -37.27 31.75
C ALA A 167 8.81 -37.82 31.78
N VAL A 168 8.65 -39.14 31.63
CA VAL A 168 7.35 -39.82 31.61
C VAL A 168 6.88 -40.13 33.03
N VAL A 169 5.63 -39.81 33.32
CA VAL A 169 4.94 -40.17 34.56
C VAL A 169 4.15 -41.45 34.35
N VAL A 170 4.36 -42.45 35.21
CA VAL A 170 3.56 -43.68 35.21
C VAL A 170 2.45 -43.57 36.27
N HIS A 171 1.20 -43.63 35.80
CA HIS A 171 0.00 -43.74 36.61
C HIS A 171 -0.38 -45.22 36.81
N ASN A 172 -1.35 -45.48 37.67
CA ASN A 172 -1.86 -46.83 37.91
C ASN A 172 -2.49 -47.43 36.65
N ASP A 173 -3.01 -46.61 35.74
CA ASP A 173 -3.80 -47.00 34.56
C ASP A 173 -3.18 -46.61 33.20
N VAL A 174 -2.28 -45.62 33.14
CA VAL A 174 -1.63 -45.14 31.90
C VAL A 174 -0.21 -44.62 32.17
N ALA A 175 0.61 -44.52 31.14
CA ALA A 175 1.80 -43.66 31.16
C ALA A 175 1.48 -42.33 30.48
N GLU A 176 2.16 -41.26 30.91
CA GLU A 176 1.90 -39.89 30.49
C GLU A 176 3.21 -39.14 30.22
N LEU A 177 3.28 -38.46 29.07
CA LEU A 177 4.26 -37.42 28.79
C LEU A 177 3.52 -36.08 28.75
N ALA A 178 3.97 -35.10 29.53
CA ALA A 178 3.54 -33.70 29.41
C ALA A 178 4.80 -32.83 29.30
N TRP A 179 5.12 -32.40 28.09
CA TRP A 179 6.42 -31.82 27.77
C TRP A 179 6.28 -30.47 27.05
N ASN A 180 7.00 -29.46 27.54
CA ASN A 180 7.11 -28.17 26.86
C ASN A 180 8.22 -28.25 25.80
N THR A 181 7.81 -28.35 24.55
CA THR A 181 8.69 -28.50 23.39
C THR A 181 9.40 -27.17 23.08
N LEU A 182 8.71 -26.05 23.32
CA LEU A 182 9.22 -24.70 23.21
C LEU A 182 8.70 -23.85 24.38
N GLY A 183 9.60 -23.17 25.11
CA GLY A 183 9.22 -22.26 26.18
C GLY A 183 8.81 -20.88 25.68
N ASP A 184 8.45 -19.98 26.61
CA ASP A 184 8.16 -18.57 26.32
C ASP A 184 9.43 -17.72 26.09
N GLY A 185 10.61 -18.34 26.09
CA GLY A 185 11.90 -17.69 25.86
C GLY A 185 12.36 -17.64 24.39
N TYR A 186 11.63 -18.22 23.44
CA TYR A 186 12.05 -18.19 22.02
C TYR A 186 11.74 -16.81 21.41
N ARG A 187 12.76 -16.04 21.07
CA ARG A 187 12.67 -14.58 20.85
C ARG A 187 12.22 -14.19 19.44
N GLU A 188 12.05 -15.15 18.55
CA GLU A 188 11.83 -14.90 17.12
C GLU A 188 10.58 -15.62 16.61
N ASN A 189 9.99 -15.08 15.53
CA ASN A 189 8.93 -15.79 14.83
C ASN A 189 9.49 -17.03 14.11
N ILE A 190 8.67 -18.06 14.06
CA ILE A 190 8.92 -19.29 13.31
C ILE A 190 7.86 -19.39 12.20
N GLY A 191 8.31 -19.61 10.96
CA GLY A 191 7.44 -19.89 9.82
C GLY A 191 6.70 -21.20 10.04
N ASP A 192 7.40 -22.33 9.99
CA ASP A 192 6.82 -23.65 10.25
C ASP A 192 7.41 -24.28 11.51
N TYR A 193 6.59 -24.53 12.53
CA TYR A 193 6.97 -25.32 13.71
C TYR A 193 6.25 -26.67 13.68
N GLU A 194 7.00 -27.77 13.67
CA GLU A 194 6.44 -29.12 13.72
C GLU A 194 7.08 -29.93 14.86
N VAL A 195 6.24 -30.64 15.63
CA VAL A 195 6.69 -31.56 16.67
C VAL A 195 6.17 -32.96 16.39
N LYS A 196 7.08 -33.94 16.28
CA LYS A 196 6.73 -35.36 16.18
C LYS A 196 7.02 -36.05 17.51
N VAL A 197 6.05 -36.79 18.03
CA VAL A 197 6.24 -37.64 19.21
C VAL A 197 6.12 -39.10 18.79
N ILE A 198 7.11 -39.91 19.18
CA ILE A 198 7.26 -41.32 18.84
C ILE A 198 7.17 -42.16 20.13
N LEU A 199 6.19 -43.06 20.19
CA LEU A 199 6.01 -44.01 21.29
C LEU A 199 7.08 -45.13 21.28
N PRO A 200 7.40 -45.77 22.42
CA PRO A 200 8.34 -46.89 22.45
C PRO A 200 7.83 -48.11 21.65
N GLY A 201 6.51 -48.25 21.53
CA GLY A 201 5.84 -49.31 20.78
C GLY A 201 4.47 -48.87 20.28
N SER A 202 3.77 -49.76 19.58
CA SER A 202 2.44 -49.48 19.04
C SER A 202 1.38 -49.49 20.14
N ASP A 203 0.55 -48.46 20.16
CA ASP A 203 -0.66 -48.34 20.97
C ASP A 203 -1.81 -47.81 20.09
N SER A 204 -2.94 -48.51 20.03
CA SER A 204 -4.09 -48.02 19.26
C SER A 204 -4.96 -47.04 20.05
N ASP A 205 -4.84 -47.01 21.38
CA ASP A 205 -5.69 -46.22 22.30
C ASP A 205 -4.96 -45.00 22.91
N TYR A 206 -3.72 -44.71 22.48
CA TYR A 206 -3.05 -43.50 22.96
C TYR A 206 -3.81 -42.24 22.54
N ARG A 207 -3.69 -41.20 23.36
CA ARG A 207 -4.27 -39.88 23.13
C ARG A 207 -3.20 -38.83 23.23
N VAL A 208 -3.35 -37.78 22.44
CA VAL A 208 -2.38 -36.70 22.33
C VAL A 208 -3.09 -35.36 22.22
N TRP A 209 -2.52 -34.35 22.86
CA TRP A 209 -2.97 -32.97 22.87
C TRP A 209 -1.77 -32.05 22.63
N LEU A 210 -2.05 -30.94 21.97
CA LEU A 210 -1.08 -29.89 21.68
C LEU A 210 -1.59 -28.60 22.29
N HIS A 211 -0.73 -27.92 23.03
CA HIS A 211 -1.00 -26.62 23.64
C HIS A 211 -0.09 -25.57 23.02
N GLY A 212 -0.64 -24.37 22.83
CA GLY A 212 0.02 -23.25 22.17
C GLY A 212 -1.03 -22.30 21.58
N PRO A 213 -0.65 -21.42 20.65
CA PRO A 213 -1.60 -20.54 19.97
C PRO A 213 -2.72 -21.29 19.22
N LEU A 214 -3.83 -20.60 18.97
CA LEU A 214 -5.05 -21.20 18.38
C LEU A 214 -4.90 -21.63 16.90
N ASN A 215 -3.75 -21.45 16.28
CA ASN A 215 -3.47 -21.87 14.91
C ASN A 215 -2.73 -23.22 14.81
N GLY A 216 -2.48 -23.90 15.93
CA GLY A 216 -1.89 -25.23 15.96
C GLY A 216 -2.90 -26.37 15.74
N SER A 217 -2.41 -27.50 15.22
CA SER A 217 -3.13 -28.76 15.06
C SER A 217 -2.25 -29.95 15.43
N ILE A 218 -2.86 -31.06 15.89
CA ILE A 218 -2.15 -32.31 16.15
C ILE A 218 -2.94 -33.52 15.67
N ASP A 219 -2.25 -34.44 15.01
CA ASP A 219 -2.82 -35.66 14.45
C ASP A 219 -2.05 -36.90 14.89
N ARG A 220 -2.77 -38.01 15.03
CA ARG A 220 -2.20 -39.35 15.15
C ARG A 220 -1.87 -39.84 13.74
N THR A 221 -0.59 -39.96 13.38
CA THR A 221 -0.20 -40.41 12.04
C THR A 221 -0.30 -41.92 11.89
N ASN A 222 -0.11 -42.66 12.99
CA ASN A 222 -0.29 -44.10 13.08
C ASN A 222 -0.50 -44.51 14.56
N ASN A 223 -0.30 -45.80 14.89
CA ASN A 223 -0.41 -46.29 16.28
C ASN A 223 0.87 -46.06 17.12
N LYS A 224 1.88 -45.37 16.60
CA LYS A 224 3.16 -45.12 17.26
C LYS A 224 3.52 -43.64 17.29
N GLU A 225 2.98 -42.84 16.38
CA GLU A 225 3.47 -41.48 16.12
C GLU A 225 2.35 -40.44 16.10
N ALA A 226 2.63 -39.29 16.70
CA ALA A 226 1.79 -38.10 16.61
C ALA A 226 2.58 -36.94 16.01
N LEU A 227 1.91 -36.07 15.27
CA LEU A 227 2.51 -34.91 14.61
C LEU A 227 1.70 -33.65 14.90
N GLY A 228 2.30 -32.73 15.65
CA GLY A 228 1.81 -31.37 15.88
C GLY A 228 2.40 -30.38 14.88
N LYS A 229 1.61 -29.41 14.42
CA LYS A 229 2.02 -28.41 13.41
C LYS A 229 1.48 -27.02 13.74
N PHE A 230 2.31 -26.02 13.45
CA PHE A 230 1.96 -24.61 13.36
C PHE A 230 2.57 -24.05 12.07
N ASN A 231 1.73 -23.50 11.18
CA ASN A 231 2.19 -22.83 9.94
C ASN A 231 2.67 -21.38 10.18
N PHE A 232 2.68 -20.96 11.45
CA PHE A 232 3.28 -19.74 11.97
C PHE A 232 3.27 -19.83 13.49
N LEU A 233 4.41 -19.59 14.15
CA LEU A 233 4.48 -19.44 15.59
C LEU A 233 5.15 -18.11 15.91
N GLY A 234 4.37 -17.18 16.48
CA GLY A 234 4.92 -15.88 16.86
C GLY A 234 5.93 -16.00 18.00
N ALA A 235 6.87 -15.07 18.07
CA ALA A 235 7.85 -15.00 19.16
C ALA A 235 7.20 -15.08 20.55
N TYR A 236 7.91 -15.69 21.50
CA TYR A 236 7.55 -15.85 22.91
C TYR A 236 6.28 -16.70 23.17
N ASN A 237 5.75 -17.39 22.15
CA ASN A 237 4.62 -18.30 22.34
C ASN A 237 5.11 -19.71 22.70
N PRO A 238 4.82 -20.22 23.90
CA PRO A 238 5.21 -21.58 24.27
C PRO A 238 4.37 -22.62 23.53
N VAL A 239 4.97 -23.79 23.32
CA VAL A 239 4.30 -24.98 22.77
C VAL A 239 4.59 -26.16 23.67
N SER A 240 3.55 -26.94 23.97
CA SER A 240 3.69 -28.18 24.73
C SER A 240 2.85 -29.30 24.15
N VAL A 241 3.34 -30.53 24.28
CA VAL A 241 2.64 -31.74 23.89
C VAL A 241 2.33 -32.55 25.14
N ARG A 242 1.09 -33.02 25.23
CA ARG A 242 0.66 -33.95 26.25
C ARG A 242 0.17 -35.23 25.60
N LEU A 243 0.61 -36.38 26.09
CA LEU A 243 0.31 -37.67 25.52
C LEU A 243 0.10 -38.71 26.62
N ILE A 244 -0.96 -39.51 26.52
CA ILE A 244 -1.19 -40.68 27.39
C ILE A 244 -1.22 -41.96 26.55
N PHE A 245 -0.63 -43.04 27.07
CA PHE A 245 -0.43 -44.30 26.35
C PHE A 245 -0.35 -45.50 27.30
N ASN A 246 -0.29 -46.71 26.74
CA ASN A 246 -0.12 -47.93 27.51
C ASN A 246 1.20 -47.91 28.32
N LYS A 247 1.08 -47.97 29.65
CA LYS A 247 2.22 -47.97 30.58
C LYS A 247 3.16 -49.16 30.40
N ASP A 248 2.69 -50.28 29.85
CA ASP A 248 3.51 -51.46 29.62
C ASP A 248 4.59 -51.23 28.55
N LEU A 249 4.50 -50.12 27.79
CA LEU A 249 5.53 -49.69 26.84
C LEU A 249 6.74 -49.03 27.52
N VAL A 250 6.65 -48.69 28.81
CA VAL A 250 7.74 -48.10 29.60
C VAL A 250 8.03 -48.93 30.87
N PRO A 251 8.40 -50.22 30.73
CA PRO A 251 8.56 -51.13 31.87
C PRO A 251 9.68 -50.74 32.84
N ASN A 252 10.61 -49.88 32.40
CA ASN A 252 11.78 -49.46 33.17
C ASN A 252 11.63 -48.04 33.74
N ALA A 253 10.47 -47.39 33.57
CA ALA A 253 10.24 -46.04 34.09
C ALA A 253 10.14 -46.01 35.62
N THR A 254 10.76 -45.00 36.23
CA THR A 254 10.87 -44.87 37.69
C THR A 254 9.92 -43.87 38.32
N LYS A 255 9.46 -42.87 37.56
CA LYS A 255 8.56 -41.83 38.05
C LYS A 255 7.11 -42.32 38.13
N MET A 256 6.69 -42.68 39.35
CA MET A 256 5.34 -43.16 39.64
C MET A 256 4.51 -42.09 40.34
N SER A 257 3.30 -41.80 39.83
CA SER A 257 2.39 -40.86 40.50
C SER A 257 1.56 -41.49 41.62
N GLY A 258 1.24 -42.79 41.49
CA GLY A 258 0.26 -43.49 42.34
C GLY A 258 -1.20 -43.12 42.08
N LEU A 259 -1.50 -42.33 41.04
CA LEU A 259 -2.85 -41.90 40.68
C LEU A 259 -3.48 -42.85 39.65
N THR A 260 -4.81 -42.97 39.65
CA THR A 260 -5.58 -43.43 38.49
C THR A 260 -6.03 -42.19 37.73
N ALA A 261 -5.38 -41.89 36.61
CA ALA A 261 -5.41 -40.54 36.03
C ALA A 261 -6.03 -40.46 34.64
N LYS A 262 -6.19 -41.57 33.90
CA LYS A 262 -6.61 -41.55 32.48
C LYS A 262 -7.84 -40.68 32.23
N ASN A 263 -8.93 -40.95 32.95
CA ASN A 263 -10.18 -40.21 32.76
C ASN A 263 -10.08 -38.76 33.25
N ALA A 264 -9.40 -38.52 34.38
CA ALA A 264 -9.23 -37.16 34.90
C ALA A 264 -8.41 -36.27 33.94
N ILE A 265 -7.41 -36.84 33.27
CA ILE A 265 -6.64 -36.16 32.21
C ILE A 265 -7.55 -35.86 31.02
N ILE A 266 -8.31 -36.85 30.54
CA ILE A 266 -9.24 -36.68 29.42
C ILE A 266 -10.28 -35.58 29.73
N ASP A 267 -10.87 -35.59 30.93
CA ASP A 267 -11.86 -34.61 31.35
C ASP A 267 -11.27 -33.20 31.37
N TYR A 268 -10.08 -33.04 31.98
CA TYR A 268 -9.37 -31.75 32.02
C TYR A 268 -8.99 -31.24 30.62
N GLN A 269 -8.51 -32.12 29.74
CA GLN A 269 -8.15 -31.77 28.37
C GLN A 269 -9.38 -31.42 27.52
N THR A 270 -10.52 -32.08 27.78
CA THR A 270 -11.80 -31.75 27.14
C THR A 270 -12.27 -30.36 27.55
N GLU A 271 -12.16 -29.99 28.83
CA GLU A 271 -12.48 -28.63 29.31
C GLU A 271 -11.65 -27.55 28.61
N LEU A 272 -10.33 -27.75 28.49
CA LEU A 272 -9.44 -26.83 27.78
C LEU A 272 -9.77 -26.72 26.29
N SER A 273 -10.07 -27.85 25.63
CA SER A 273 -10.46 -27.88 24.23
C SER A 273 -11.79 -27.13 24.00
N ASP A 274 -12.77 -27.30 24.88
CA ASP A 274 -14.07 -26.64 24.77
C ASP A 274 -13.97 -25.12 25.02
N GLU A 275 -13.10 -24.68 25.92
CA GLU A 275 -12.77 -23.27 26.09
C GLU A 275 -12.10 -22.67 24.84
N ALA A 276 -11.06 -23.33 24.32
CA ALA A 276 -10.37 -22.91 23.10
C ALA A 276 -11.31 -22.86 21.89
N ASN A 277 -12.19 -23.86 21.74
CA ASN A 277 -13.19 -23.90 20.66
C ASN A 277 -14.19 -22.76 20.78
N ARG A 278 -14.69 -22.45 22.00
CA ARG A 278 -15.58 -21.29 22.22
C ARG A 278 -14.92 -19.96 21.85
N GLU A 279 -13.64 -19.78 22.16
CA GLU A 279 -12.93 -18.56 21.77
C GLU A 279 -12.66 -18.50 20.26
N ARG A 280 -12.25 -19.61 19.63
CA ARG A 280 -12.12 -19.70 18.16
C ARG A 280 -13.42 -19.32 17.46
N GLU A 281 -14.54 -19.87 17.91
CA GLU A 281 -15.85 -19.53 17.37
C GLU A 281 -16.21 -18.05 17.58
N ARG A 282 -15.86 -17.47 18.74
CA ARG A 282 -16.10 -16.04 19.03
C ARG A 282 -15.33 -15.15 18.05
N ILE A 283 -14.04 -15.41 17.88
CA ILE A 283 -13.16 -14.69 16.93
C ILE A 283 -13.69 -14.84 15.51
N GLN A 284 -14.01 -16.07 15.08
CA GLN A 284 -14.57 -16.33 13.75
C GLN A 284 -15.89 -15.59 13.52
N ARG A 285 -16.80 -15.58 14.49
CA ARG A 285 -18.07 -14.83 14.41
C ARG A 285 -17.83 -13.33 14.32
N GLN A 286 -16.92 -12.77 15.12
CA GLN A 286 -16.58 -11.35 15.06
C GLN A 286 -15.98 -10.95 13.71
N ASN A 287 -14.99 -11.73 13.23
CA ASN A 287 -14.34 -11.50 11.94
C ASN A 287 -15.35 -11.60 10.78
N MET A 288 -16.19 -12.64 10.77
CA MET A 288 -17.23 -12.81 9.76
C MET A 288 -18.25 -11.67 9.79
N THR A 289 -18.66 -11.24 10.98
CA THR A 289 -19.58 -10.10 11.13
C THR A 289 -18.98 -8.82 10.54
N LEU A 290 -17.71 -8.54 10.83
CA LEU A 290 -17.03 -7.36 10.29
C LEU A 290 -16.88 -7.43 8.76
N ILE A 291 -16.56 -8.60 8.21
CA ILE A 291 -16.46 -8.80 6.76
C ILE A 291 -17.81 -8.53 6.09
N ILE A 292 -18.91 -9.05 6.66
CA ILE A 292 -20.28 -8.83 6.13
C ILE A 292 -20.64 -7.34 6.19
N VAL A 293 -20.45 -6.69 7.34
CA VAL A 293 -20.75 -5.26 7.53
C VAL A 293 -19.95 -4.39 6.56
N SER A 294 -18.65 -4.68 6.39
CA SER A 294 -17.76 -3.97 5.47
C SER A 294 -18.16 -4.19 4.01
N SER A 295 -18.62 -5.38 3.66
CA SER A 295 -19.14 -5.70 2.32
C SER A 295 -20.42 -4.92 2.02
N ILE A 296 -21.36 -4.86 2.98
CA ILE A 296 -22.59 -4.06 2.85
C ILE A 296 -22.25 -2.57 2.69
N TRP A 297 -21.33 -2.07 3.52
CA TRP A 297 -20.83 -0.69 3.39
C TRP A 297 -20.27 -0.43 1.99
N GLY A 298 -19.44 -1.31 1.47
CA GLY A 298 -18.87 -1.22 0.12
C GLY A 298 -19.92 -1.17 -0.99
N VAL A 299 -20.94 -2.04 -0.93
CA VAL A 299 -22.05 -2.06 -1.90
C VAL A 299 -22.86 -0.77 -1.88
N ILE A 300 -23.16 -0.23 -0.69
CA ILE A 300 -23.89 1.04 -0.55
C ILE A 300 -23.03 2.19 -1.08
N ALA A 301 -21.75 2.21 -0.74
CA ALA A 301 -20.78 3.19 -1.23
C ALA A 301 -20.73 3.23 -2.77
N ILE A 302 -20.66 2.07 -3.43
CA ILE A 302 -20.69 1.97 -4.90
C ILE A 302 -22.04 2.45 -5.45
N SER A 303 -23.15 2.06 -4.83
CA SER A 303 -24.49 2.48 -5.25
C SER A 303 -24.66 4.01 -5.18
N LEU A 304 -24.12 4.64 -4.14
CA LEU A 304 -24.09 6.09 -4.00
C LEU A 304 -23.20 6.75 -5.06
N ALA A 305 -22.03 6.18 -5.35
CA ALA A 305 -21.15 6.65 -6.43
C ALA A 305 -21.85 6.63 -7.80
N VAL A 306 -22.59 5.54 -8.09
CA VAL A 306 -23.43 5.44 -9.29
C VAL A 306 -24.51 6.51 -9.27
N GLY A 307 -25.19 6.73 -8.13
CA GLY A 307 -26.17 7.81 -7.98
C GLY A 307 -25.61 9.20 -8.27
N VAL A 308 -24.40 9.50 -7.77
CA VAL A 308 -23.67 10.74 -8.06
C VAL A 308 -23.38 10.87 -9.55
N TYR A 309 -22.91 9.79 -10.19
CA TYR A 309 -22.63 9.77 -11.63
C TYR A 309 -23.90 9.99 -12.47
N LEU A 310 -25.00 9.29 -12.15
CA LEU A 310 -26.28 9.47 -12.84
C LEU A 310 -26.81 10.90 -12.67
N ARG A 311 -26.59 11.50 -11.49
CA ARG A 311 -26.94 12.89 -11.25
C ARG A 311 -26.11 13.84 -12.12
N GLU A 312 -24.80 13.61 -12.23
CA GLU A 312 -23.92 14.37 -13.12
C GLU A 312 -24.39 14.27 -14.57
N LYS A 313 -24.64 13.04 -15.06
CA LYS A 313 -25.12 12.77 -16.42
C LYS A 313 -26.41 13.53 -16.71
N LYS A 314 -27.40 13.43 -15.81
CA LYS A 314 -28.69 14.14 -15.94
C LYS A 314 -28.51 15.66 -15.98
N MET A 315 -27.57 16.21 -15.21
CA MET A 315 -27.30 17.66 -15.20
C MET A 315 -26.48 18.13 -16.41
N LYS A 316 -25.91 17.22 -17.21
CA LYS A 316 -25.25 17.50 -18.49
C LYS A 316 -26.18 17.37 -19.70
N GLU A 317 -27.41 16.89 -19.53
CA GLU A 317 -28.38 16.80 -20.62
C GLU A 317 -28.79 18.20 -21.09
N THR A 318 -28.84 18.38 -22.41
CA THR A 318 -29.17 19.67 -23.05
C THR A 318 -30.12 19.47 -24.22
N ALA A 319 -30.86 20.52 -24.58
CA ALA A 319 -31.66 20.52 -25.81
C ALA A 319 -30.80 20.70 -27.08
N PHE A 320 -29.53 21.09 -26.94
CA PHE A 320 -28.60 21.23 -28.05
C PHE A 320 -28.20 19.84 -28.59
N ASN A 321 -28.49 19.60 -29.87
CA ASN A 321 -28.34 18.29 -30.52
C ASN A 321 -27.49 18.33 -31.81
N MET A 322 -26.87 19.47 -32.12
CA MET A 322 -26.04 19.60 -33.32
C MET A 322 -24.65 18.99 -33.09
N GLU A 323 -24.12 18.32 -34.11
CA GLU A 323 -22.78 17.71 -34.05
C GLU A 323 -21.66 18.76 -34.08
N TYR A 324 -21.86 19.83 -34.85
CA TYR A 324 -20.92 20.93 -35.02
C TYR A 324 -21.57 22.27 -34.64
N PHE A 325 -20.78 23.18 -34.05
CA PHE A 325 -21.21 24.53 -33.73
C PHE A 325 -20.12 25.53 -34.17
N ARG A 326 -20.39 26.32 -35.21
CA ARG A 326 -19.37 27.19 -35.85
C ARG A 326 -19.15 28.51 -35.10
N ASP A 327 -20.18 28.99 -34.40
CA ASP A 327 -20.15 30.24 -33.66
C ASP A 327 -19.49 30.08 -32.28
N PHE A 328 -19.22 31.21 -31.63
CA PHE A 328 -18.71 31.25 -30.26
C PHE A 328 -19.90 31.21 -29.28
N PRO A 329 -20.01 30.19 -28.41
CA PRO A 329 -21.16 30.01 -27.51
C PRO A 329 -21.38 31.13 -26.47
N GLY A 330 -20.45 32.08 -26.34
CA GLY A 330 -20.58 33.23 -25.44
C GLY A 330 -19.63 34.37 -25.82
N SER A 331 -19.83 35.53 -25.20
CA SER A 331 -19.04 36.76 -25.41
C SER A 331 -17.85 36.90 -24.45
N TYR A 332 -17.62 35.91 -23.59
CA TYR A 332 -16.57 35.91 -22.59
C TYR A 332 -15.22 35.46 -23.14
N GLY A 333 -14.14 35.83 -22.44
CA GLY A 333 -12.76 35.50 -22.81
C GLY A 333 -12.41 34.00 -22.68
N PRO A 334 -11.26 33.58 -23.24
CA PRO A 334 -10.80 32.19 -23.18
C PRO A 334 -10.64 31.65 -21.75
N GLU A 335 -10.34 32.50 -20.77
CA GLU A 335 -10.21 32.15 -19.36
C GLU A 335 -11.53 31.67 -18.73
N VAL A 336 -12.65 32.21 -19.20
CA VAL A 336 -13.99 31.80 -18.77
C VAL A 336 -14.39 30.48 -19.42
N LEU A 337 -13.91 30.21 -20.65
CA LEU A 337 -14.05 28.89 -21.26
C LEU A 337 -13.30 27.82 -20.45
N GLU A 338 -12.04 28.06 -20.07
CA GLU A 338 -11.31 27.07 -19.27
C GLU A 338 -12.01 26.80 -17.94
N TYR A 339 -12.52 27.86 -17.30
CA TYR A 339 -13.34 27.72 -16.10
C TYR A 339 -14.59 26.85 -16.34
N LEU A 340 -15.30 27.02 -17.47
CA LEU A 340 -16.43 26.17 -17.84
C LEU A 340 -16.04 24.69 -18.02
N LEU A 341 -14.85 24.42 -18.55
CA LEU A 341 -14.37 23.05 -18.78
C LEU A 341 -13.95 22.36 -17.47
N ASP A 342 -13.27 23.07 -16.57
CA ASP A 342 -12.60 22.44 -15.42
C ASP A 342 -12.85 23.04 -14.04
N LYS A 343 -13.67 24.09 -13.91
CA LYS A 343 -13.73 24.96 -12.70
C LYS A 343 -12.37 25.54 -12.31
N ASN A 344 -11.39 25.45 -13.20
CA ASN A 344 -10.04 25.89 -13.00
C ASN A 344 -9.61 26.78 -14.16
N VAL A 345 -8.58 27.57 -13.92
CA VAL A 345 -7.92 28.42 -14.92
C VAL A 345 -6.44 28.16 -14.73
N THR A 346 -5.69 28.09 -15.82
CA THR A 346 -4.26 27.78 -15.83
C THR A 346 -3.52 28.75 -16.76
N GLU A 347 -2.21 28.56 -16.87
CA GLU A 347 -1.33 29.24 -17.82
C GLU A 347 -1.76 29.05 -19.28
N LYS A 348 -2.56 28.02 -19.56
CA LYS A 348 -3.22 27.83 -20.86
C LYS A 348 -4.15 28.99 -21.20
N SER A 349 -5.01 29.39 -20.26
CA SER A 349 -5.86 30.56 -20.46
C SER A 349 -5.07 31.85 -20.51
N LEU A 350 -4.02 32.00 -19.70
CA LEU A 350 -3.16 33.19 -19.79
C LEU A 350 -2.58 33.34 -21.21
N SER A 351 -2.08 32.25 -21.78
CA SER A 351 -1.57 32.24 -23.16
C SER A 351 -2.66 32.59 -24.17
N ALA A 352 -3.85 32.01 -24.02
CA ALA A 352 -5.00 32.30 -24.88
C ALA A 352 -5.50 33.75 -24.73
N THR A 353 -5.48 34.33 -23.53
CA THR A 353 -5.83 35.74 -23.30
C THR A 353 -4.81 36.67 -23.95
N ILE A 354 -3.51 36.33 -23.94
CA ILE A 354 -2.48 37.10 -24.67
C ILE A 354 -2.69 36.99 -26.20
N LEU A 355 -3.07 35.81 -26.71
CA LEU A 355 -3.48 35.67 -28.11
C LEU A 355 -4.73 36.52 -28.41
N ASN A 356 -5.67 36.64 -27.47
CA ASN A 356 -6.85 37.47 -27.64
C ASN A 356 -6.49 38.96 -27.73
N LEU A 357 -5.45 39.40 -27.00
CA LEU A 357 -4.89 40.75 -27.11
C LEU A 357 -4.25 41.00 -28.49
N ILE A 358 -3.64 39.98 -29.11
CA ILE A 358 -3.13 40.04 -30.48
C ILE A 358 -4.29 40.17 -31.48
N TYR A 359 -5.34 39.33 -31.33
CA TYR A 359 -6.57 39.43 -32.13
C TYR A 359 -7.23 40.81 -32.04
N LYS A 360 -7.26 41.40 -30.84
CA LYS A 360 -7.76 42.78 -30.61
C LYS A 360 -6.82 43.89 -31.12
N LYS A 361 -5.67 43.54 -31.71
CA LYS A 361 -4.62 44.47 -32.19
C LYS A 361 -3.98 45.33 -31.11
N VAL A 362 -4.10 44.94 -29.84
CA VAL A 362 -3.44 45.60 -28.70
C VAL A 362 -1.95 45.23 -28.69
N LEU A 363 -1.64 44.00 -29.11
CA LEU A 363 -0.28 43.50 -29.28
C LEU A 363 -0.02 43.17 -30.75
N LYS A 364 1.11 43.65 -31.28
CA LYS A 364 1.64 43.26 -32.58
C LYS A 364 2.75 42.23 -32.39
N VAL A 365 2.86 41.26 -33.30
CA VAL A 365 3.94 40.28 -33.27
C VAL A 365 4.96 40.53 -34.37
N GLU A 366 6.25 40.49 -34.02
CA GLU A 366 7.38 40.59 -34.94
C GLU A 366 8.35 39.43 -34.78
N VAL A 367 8.97 38.99 -35.89
CA VAL A 367 9.96 37.90 -35.91
C VAL A 367 11.36 38.49 -35.78
N ILE A 368 12.17 37.98 -34.85
CA ILE A 368 13.50 38.55 -34.52
C ILE A 368 14.62 37.96 -35.40
N ASP A 369 14.66 36.65 -35.61
CA ASP A 369 15.65 36.00 -36.48
C ASP A 369 15.06 34.72 -37.12
N ARG A 370 15.22 34.58 -38.44
CA ARG A 370 14.68 33.46 -39.25
C ARG A 370 15.69 32.32 -39.45
N LYS A 371 16.94 32.45 -38.98
CA LYS A 371 18.00 31.46 -39.24
C LYS A 371 18.22 30.45 -38.11
N LEU A 372 17.76 30.73 -36.89
CA LEU A 372 17.94 29.88 -35.70
C LEU A 372 16.65 29.93 -34.87
N LYS A 373 15.76 28.92 -35.00
CA LYS A 373 14.48 28.80 -34.26
C LYS A 373 13.74 30.15 -34.08
N ASP A 374 12.85 30.48 -35.01
CA ASP A 374 12.06 31.73 -35.01
C ASP A 374 11.68 32.17 -33.58
N ASP A 375 12.35 33.22 -33.07
CA ASP A 375 11.99 33.91 -31.83
C ASP A 375 11.11 35.12 -32.16
N TYR A 376 10.21 35.44 -31.24
CA TYR A 376 9.16 36.42 -31.47
C TYR A 376 9.17 37.52 -30.42
N LYS A 377 8.75 38.69 -30.86
CA LYS A 377 8.56 39.87 -30.02
C LYS A 377 7.09 40.28 -30.04
N LEU A 378 6.52 40.54 -28.86
CA LEU A 378 5.23 41.20 -28.71
C LEU A 378 5.46 42.69 -28.47
N ILE A 379 4.78 43.54 -29.22
CA ILE A 379 4.93 45.00 -29.18
C ILE A 379 3.57 45.62 -28.87
N LEU A 380 3.52 46.44 -27.82
CA LEU A 380 2.35 47.21 -27.44
C LEU A 380 1.99 48.22 -28.55
N GLN A 381 0.74 48.20 -29.00
CA GLN A 381 0.19 49.18 -29.93
C GLN A 381 -0.61 50.24 -29.18
N GLU A 382 -1.04 51.30 -29.88
CA GLU A 382 -2.06 52.20 -29.35
C GLU A 382 -3.40 51.46 -29.26
N TYR A 383 -4.06 51.53 -28.11
CA TYR A 383 -5.34 50.87 -27.86
C TYR A 383 -6.23 51.69 -26.92
N ASP A 384 -7.54 51.43 -26.99
CA ASP A 384 -8.50 51.95 -26.04
C ASP A 384 -8.57 51.02 -24.82
N GLU A 385 -8.13 51.51 -23.65
CA GLU A 385 -8.13 50.74 -22.41
C GLU A 385 -9.53 50.25 -21.99
N SER A 386 -10.59 50.98 -22.39
CA SER A 386 -11.98 50.59 -22.10
C SER A 386 -12.44 49.35 -22.88
N SER A 387 -11.71 48.97 -23.93
CA SER A 387 -11.97 47.78 -24.73
C SER A 387 -11.43 46.46 -24.13
N LEU A 388 -10.66 46.57 -23.04
CA LEU A 388 -10.06 45.43 -22.34
C LEU A 388 -10.87 45.00 -21.13
N THR A 389 -11.01 43.69 -20.96
CA THR A 389 -11.51 43.11 -19.70
C THR A 389 -10.46 43.26 -18.60
N GLU A 390 -10.87 43.17 -17.34
CA GLU A 390 -9.93 43.19 -16.21
C GLU A 390 -8.90 42.05 -16.27
N THR A 391 -9.30 40.87 -16.76
CA THR A 391 -8.38 39.74 -17.00
C THR A 391 -7.36 40.02 -18.09
N GLU A 392 -7.76 40.70 -19.17
CA GLU A 392 -6.88 41.14 -20.25
C GLU A 392 -5.90 42.22 -19.79
N LYS A 393 -6.34 43.16 -18.94
CA LYS A 393 -5.44 44.18 -18.34
C LYS A 393 -4.37 43.54 -17.46
N ILE A 394 -4.74 42.55 -16.63
CA ILE A 394 -3.78 41.82 -15.79
C ILE A 394 -2.78 41.04 -16.67
N ALA A 395 -3.27 40.34 -17.70
CA ALA A 395 -2.41 39.61 -18.63
C ALA A 395 -1.44 40.55 -19.37
N LEU A 396 -1.93 41.72 -19.80
CA LEU A 396 -1.12 42.76 -20.44
C LEU A 396 -0.06 43.32 -19.48
N ASN A 397 -0.44 43.62 -18.23
CA ASN A 397 0.49 44.09 -17.20
C ASN A 397 1.59 43.06 -16.93
N LEU A 398 1.22 41.78 -16.79
CA LEU A 398 2.17 40.69 -16.59
C LEU A 398 3.17 40.59 -17.74
N ILE A 399 2.70 40.60 -19.00
CA ILE A 399 3.56 40.30 -20.15
C ILE A 399 4.38 41.52 -20.63
N ILE A 400 3.83 42.74 -20.58
CA ILE A 400 4.49 43.96 -21.08
C ILE A 400 5.19 44.76 -19.98
N ASN A 401 4.61 44.87 -18.78
CA ASN A 401 5.16 45.73 -17.74
C ASN A 401 6.06 44.98 -16.77
N GLU A 402 5.63 43.80 -16.30
CA GLU A 402 6.44 43.01 -15.36
C GLU A 402 7.59 42.30 -16.11
N ILE A 403 7.27 41.53 -17.16
CA ILE A 403 8.28 40.76 -17.88
C ILE A 403 9.00 41.58 -18.97
N GLY A 404 8.24 42.46 -19.64
CA GLY A 404 8.72 43.31 -20.73
C GLY A 404 9.38 44.60 -20.24
N ASN A 405 9.47 45.59 -21.14
CA ASN A 405 10.04 46.91 -20.85
C ASN A 405 9.02 48.05 -21.00
N SER A 406 7.74 47.75 -20.73
CA SER A 406 6.57 48.63 -20.93
C SER A 406 6.24 48.98 -22.39
N LYS A 407 7.03 48.52 -23.36
CA LYS A 407 6.75 48.69 -24.80
C LYS A 407 6.71 47.37 -25.54
N GLU A 408 7.62 46.47 -25.21
CA GLU A 408 7.78 45.20 -25.89
C GLU A 408 8.33 44.12 -24.96
N VAL A 409 8.17 42.86 -25.38
CA VAL A 409 8.70 41.68 -24.70
C VAL A 409 9.11 40.63 -25.72
N VAL A 410 10.28 40.03 -25.49
CA VAL A 410 10.82 38.94 -26.33
C VAL A 410 10.45 37.61 -25.68
N LEU A 411 9.87 36.68 -26.45
CA LEU A 411 9.33 35.45 -25.88
C LEU A 411 10.41 34.56 -25.24
N SER A 412 11.61 34.51 -25.82
CA SER A 412 12.73 33.74 -25.27
C SER A 412 13.24 34.27 -23.91
N THR A 413 12.99 35.54 -23.57
CA THR A 413 13.48 36.14 -22.31
C THR A 413 12.58 35.85 -21.12
N ILE A 414 11.33 35.43 -21.36
CA ILE A 414 10.32 35.17 -20.31
C ILE A 414 10.84 34.21 -19.24
N LYS A 415 11.38 33.04 -19.65
CA LYS A 415 11.91 32.03 -18.73
C LYS A 415 13.04 32.58 -17.85
N LYS A 416 13.96 33.34 -18.45
CA LYS A 416 15.10 33.95 -17.74
C LYS A 416 14.61 34.97 -16.72
N HIS A 417 13.63 35.79 -17.08
CA HIS A 417 13.06 36.78 -16.18
C HIS A 417 12.46 36.11 -14.93
N CYS A 418 11.72 35.01 -15.09
CA CYS A 418 11.10 34.25 -14.00
C CYS A 418 12.09 33.44 -13.11
N SER A 419 13.39 33.48 -13.39
CA SER A 419 14.38 32.65 -12.67
C SER A 419 14.83 33.25 -11.33
N THR A 420 14.76 34.57 -11.16
CA THR A 420 15.13 35.25 -9.91
C THR A 420 13.96 35.25 -8.93
N LEU A 421 14.23 35.14 -7.63
CA LEU A 421 13.17 35.04 -6.61
C LEU A 421 12.23 36.26 -6.59
N SER A 422 12.77 37.47 -6.70
CA SER A 422 11.96 38.70 -6.69
C SER A 422 11.00 38.75 -7.88
N ASN A 423 11.51 38.50 -9.09
CA ASN A 423 10.69 38.50 -10.30
C ASN A 423 9.71 37.33 -10.31
N ALA A 424 10.12 36.16 -9.83
CA ALA A 424 9.25 35.00 -9.69
C ALA A 424 8.04 35.30 -8.79
N ASN A 425 8.26 35.99 -7.66
CA ASN A 425 7.18 36.38 -6.76
C ASN A 425 6.22 37.39 -7.41
N ASN A 426 6.73 38.46 -8.02
CA ASN A 426 5.88 39.45 -8.70
C ASN A 426 5.05 38.83 -9.84
N VAL A 427 5.69 37.99 -10.67
CA VAL A 427 5.00 37.25 -11.73
C VAL A 427 3.96 36.30 -11.14
N MET A 428 4.25 35.65 -10.01
CA MET A 428 3.30 34.77 -9.33
C MET A 428 2.12 35.54 -8.73
N ASP A 429 2.34 36.75 -8.22
CA ASP A 429 1.28 37.61 -7.70
C ASP A 429 0.32 38.04 -8.83
N LEU A 430 0.85 38.55 -9.93
CA LEU A 430 0.05 38.91 -11.11
C LEU A 430 -0.64 37.70 -11.74
N TYR A 431 0.04 36.55 -11.78
CA TYR A 431 -0.55 35.30 -12.26
C TYR A 431 -1.68 34.83 -11.34
N ASN A 432 -1.49 34.88 -10.02
CA ASN A 432 -2.53 34.53 -9.05
C ASN A 432 -3.72 35.49 -9.14
N ASP A 433 -3.48 36.78 -9.35
CA ASP A 433 -4.52 37.79 -9.59
C ASP A 433 -5.28 37.52 -10.89
N PHE A 434 -4.58 37.15 -11.96
CA PHE A 434 -5.21 36.71 -13.21
C PHE A 434 -6.11 35.50 -12.97
N ILE A 435 -5.61 34.46 -12.28
CA ILE A 435 -6.34 33.23 -12.00
C ILE A 435 -7.56 33.49 -11.13
N LYS A 436 -7.41 34.31 -10.08
CA LYS A 436 -8.49 34.69 -9.16
C LYS A 436 -9.57 35.49 -9.88
N THR A 437 -9.19 36.50 -10.67
CA THR A 437 -10.11 37.35 -11.42
C THR A 437 -10.85 36.55 -12.49
N SER A 438 -10.12 35.69 -13.22
CA SER A 438 -10.69 34.77 -14.21
C SER A 438 -11.71 33.80 -13.59
N LYS A 439 -11.39 33.22 -12.42
CA LYS A 439 -12.32 32.35 -11.68
C LYS A 439 -13.56 33.11 -11.20
N ASN A 440 -13.41 34.37 -10.80
CA ASN A 440 -14.55 35.19 -10.38
C ASN A 440 -15.46 35.53 -11.57
N LEU A 441 -14.89 35.85 -12.72
CA LEU A 441 -15.65 36.05 -13.96
C LEU A 441 -16.33 34.76 -14.43
N GLY A 442 -15.64 33.62 -14.36
CA GLY A 442 -16.26 32.32 -14.63
C GLY A 442 -17.40 31.97 -13.67
N LYS A 443 -17.30 32.36 -12.40
CA LYS A 443 -18.39 32.19 -11.41
C LYS A 443 -19.59 33.07 -11.73
N SER A 444 -19.40 34.32 -12.18
CA SER A 444 -20.50 35.23 -12.50
C SER A 444 -21.32 34.75 -13.70
N GLU A 445 -20.73 33.95 -14.59
CA GLU A 445 -21.45 33.29 -15.69
C GLU A 445 -22.44 32.20 -15.24
N ASN A 446 -22.33 31.72 -13.99
CA ASN A 446 -23.26 30.78 -13.35
C ASN A 446 -23.37 29.43 -14.09
N PHE A 447 -22.24 28.90 -14.58
CA PHE A 447 -22.19 27.61 -15.31
C PHE A 447 -22.35 26.38 -14.43
N PHE A 448 -22.01 26.47 -13.15
CA PHE A 448 -22.02 25.31 -12.25
C PHE A 448 -23.11 25.43 -11.21
N ALA A 449 -23.88 24.36 -11.04
CA ALA A 449 -24.89 24.27 -10.00
C ALA A 449 -24.22 24.12 -8.63
N LYS A 450 -24.98 24.45 -7.56
CA LYS A 450 -24.61 24.05 -6.21
C LYS A 450 -24.44 22.53 -6.15
N THR A 451 -23.48 22.08 -5.36
CA THR A 451 -23.21 20.64 -5.17
C THR A 451 -24.49 19.92 -4.72
N PRO A 452 -24.95 18.88 -5.46
CA PRO A 452 -26.13 18.13 -5.06
C PRO A 452 -25.96 17.47 -3.69
N GLY A 453 -27.03 17.41 -2.88
CA GLY A 453 -26.98 16.82 -1.53
C GLY A 453 -26.49 15.37 -1.50
N ILE A 454 -26.71 14.60 -2.56
CA ILE A 454 -26.21 13.22 -2.70
C ILE A 454 -24.67 13.15 -2.61
N VAL A 455 -23.94 14.17 -3.06
CA VAL A 455 -22.48 14.22 -2.95
C VAL A 455 -22.06 14.35 -1.48
N ALA A 456 -22.64 15.31 -0.75
CA ALA A 456 -22.34 15.51 0.67
C ALA A 456 -22.72 14.26 1.49
N PHE A 457 -23.89 13.69 1.21
CA PHE A 457 -24.32 12.43 1.84
C PHE A 457 -23.35 11.28 1.56
N THR A 458 -22.88 11.14 0.31
CA THR A 458 -21.91 10.09 -0.05
C THR A 458 -20.59 10.28 0.67
N VAL A 459 -20.08 11.50 0.77
CA VAL A 459 -18.84 11.80 1.52
C VAL A 459 -19.01 11.45 3.00
N ILE A 460 -20.10 11.90 3.63
CA ILE A 460 -20.40 11.59 5.04
C ILE A 460 -20.51 10.09 5.27
N PHE A 461 -21.22 9.36 4.39
CA PHE A 461 -21.34 7.91 4.46
C PHE A 461 -19.98 7.20 4.28
N SER A 462 -19.13 7.72 3.39
CA SER A 462 -17.78 7.17 3.16
C SER A 462 -16.91 7.24 4.41
N LEU A 463 -17.08 8.28 5.24
CA LEU A 463 -16.33 8.44 6.49
C LEU A 463 -16.63 7.35 7.54
N LEU A 464 -17.75 6.61 7.41
CA LEU A 464 -17.99 5.42 8.24
C LEU A 464 -16.91 4.34 8.03
N GLY A 465 -16.22 4.35 6.87
CA GLY A 465 -15.07 3.48 6.60
C GLY A 465 -13.93 3.67 7.60
N ILE A 466 -13.77 4.86 8.20
CA ILE A 466 -12.75 5.10 9.24
C ILE A 466 -13.01 4.24 10.48
N VAL A 467 -14.29 4.16 10.90
CA VAL A 467 -14.68 3.35 12.06
C VAL A 467 -14.45 1.86 11.77
N LEU A 468 -14.84 1.39 10.58
CA LEU A 468 -14.62 0.01 10.15
C LEU A 468 -13.13 -0.35 10.06
N THR A 469 -12.31 0.60 9.62
CA THR A 469 -10.84 0.44 9.59
C THR A 469 -10.28 0.24 10.98
N PHE A 470 -10.68 1.09 11.95
CA PHE A 470 -10.22 0.96 13.33
C PHE A 470 -10.62 -0.39 13.93
N ILE A 471 -11.88 -0.80 13.73
CA ILE A 471 -12.36 -2.11 14.20
C ILE A 471 -11.58 -3.25 13.53
N SER A 472 -11.25 -3.13 12.24
CA SER A 472 -10.46 -4.15 11.53
C SER A 472 -9.09 -4.36 12.17
N PHE A 473 -8.41 -3.27 12.57
CA PHE A 473 -7.13 -3.37 13.25
C PHE A 473 -7.25 -3.96 14.66
N THR A 474 -8.33 -3.68 15.39
CA THR A 474 -8.56 -4.29 16.72
C THR A 474 -8.83 -5.79 16.67
N LEU A 475 -9.20 -6.34 15.50
CA LEU A 475 -9.48 -7.76 15.29
C LEU A 475 -8.39 -8.45 14.45
N ASP A 476 -7.21 -7.83 14.31
CA ASP A 476 -6.08 -8.32 13.51
C ASP A 476 -6.40 -8.58 12.02
N LEU A 477 -7.43 -7.92 11.49
CA LEU A 477 -7.82 -7.96 10.08
C LEU A 477 -7.19 -6.80 9.30
N VAL A 478 -5.86 -6.70 9.38
CA VAL A 478 -5.08 -5.56 8.84
C VAL A 478 -5.38 -5.31 7.35
N TRP A 479 -5.40 -6.38 6.55
CA TRP A 479 -5.65 -6.29 5.11
C TRP A 479 -7.04 -5.73 4.78
N LEU A 480 -8.06 -6.12 5.54
CA LEU A 480 -9.41 -5.59 5.39
C LEU A 480 -9.43 -4.07 5.66
N GLY A 481 -8.74 -3.63 6.71
CA GLY A 481 -8.61 -2.20 7.03
C GLY A 481 -7.96 -1.40 5.90
N ILE A 482 -6.85 -1.89 5.33
CA ILE A 482 -6.16 -1.25 4.19
C ILE A 482 -7.10 -1.12 2.98
N ILE A 483 -7.82 -2.19 2.65
CA ILE A 483 -8.80 -2.21 1.55
C ILE A 483 -9.86 -1.13 1.76
N ILE A 484 -10.44 -1.04 2.95
CA ILE A 484 -11.48 -0.05 3.28
C ILE A 484 -10.95 1.39 3.09
N ILE A 485 -9.72 1.69 3.54
CA ILE A 485 -9.10 3.01 3.35
C ILE A 485 -8.98 3.34 1.86
N ILE A 486 -8.44 2.42 1.05
CA ILE A 486 -8.24 2.65 -0.38
C ILE A 486 -9.59 2.93 -1.06
N VAL A 487 -10.59 2.09 -0.80
CA VAL A 487 -11.95 2.26 -1.35
C VAL A 487 -12.54 3.61 -0.95
N MET A 488 -12.41 4.00 0.32
CA MET A 488 -12.88 5.29 0.83
C MET A 488 -12.22 6.48 0.11
N ILE A 489 -10.89 6.47 -0.04
CA ILE A 489 -10.14 7.55 -0.70
C ILE A 489 -10.54 7.65 -2.18
N VAL A 490 -10.54 6.52 -2.88
CA VAL A 490 -10.93 6.44 -4.30
C VAL A 490 -12.34 6.98 -4.50
N LEU A 491 -13.28 6.58 -3.64
CA LEU A 491 -14.67 7.02 -3.67
C LEU A 491 -14.80 8.53 -3.42
N ILE A 492 -14.12 9.06 -2.41
CA ILE A 492 -14.15 10.50 -2.11
C ILE A 492 -13.61 11.28 -3.30
N ILE A 493 -12.45 10.92 -3.84
CA ILE A 493 -11.86 11.56 -5.03
C ILE A 493 -12.83 11.50 -6.21
N PHE A 494 -13.41 10.31 -6.48
CA PHE A 494 -14.36 10.11 -7.57
C PHE A 494 -15.58 11.03 -7.46
N VAL A 495 -16.13 11.20 -6.26
CA VAL A 495 -17.36 11.98 -6.02
C VAL A 495 -17.08 13.48 -6.02
N VAL A 496 -16.00 13.95 -5.37
CA VAL A 496 -15.69 15.39 -5.26
C VAL A 496 -15.17 16.00 -6.56
N THR A 497 -14.60 15.19 -7.46
CA THR A 497 -14.12 15.65 -8.77
C THR A 497 -15.25 15.78 -9.81
N ARG A 498 -16.47 15.35 -9.50
CA ARG A 498 -17.62 15.48 -10.42
C ARG A 498 -18.06 16.92 -10.59
N LYS A 499 -18.46 17.26 -11.82
CA LYS A 499 -18.87 18.61 -12.22
C LYS A 499 -20.36 18.65 -12.49
N PHE A 500 -21.08 19.40 -11.66
CA PHE A 500 -22.51 19.61 -11.80
C PHE A 500 -22.79 20.95 -12.48
N TYR A 501 -23.36 20.91 -13.67
CA TYR A 501 -23.65 22.08 -14.48
C TYR A 501 -25.06 22.62 -14.20
N THR A 502 -25.25 23.93 -14.37
CA THR A 502 -26.58 24.53 -14.55
C THR A 502 -27.08 24.24 -15.97
N LYS A 503 -28.35 24.55 -16.27
CA LYS A 503 -28.87 24.43 -17.66
C LYS A 503 -28.02 25.23 -18.66
N LYS A 504 -27.68 26.48 -18.30
CA LYS A 504 -26.78 27.35 -19.09
C LYS A 504 -25.40 26.73 -19.26
N GLY A 505 -24.77 26.29 -18.17
CA GLY A 505 -23.44 25.68 -18.23
C GLY A 505 -23.39 24.40 -19.05
N ALA A 506 -24.40 23.53 -18.93
CA ALA A 506 -24.49 22.31 -19.70
C ALA A 506 -24.62 22.61 -21.20
N GLU A 507 -25.48 23.56 -21.57
CA GLU A 507 -25.68 23.97 -22.96
C GLU A 507 -24.42 24.62 -23.55
N HIS A 508 -23.77 25.53 -22.81
CA HIS A 508 -22.51 26.14 -23.24
C HIS A 508 -21.42 25.07 -23.39
N TYR A 509 -21.30 24.14 -22.45
CA TYR A 509 -20.35 23.03 -22.54
C TYR A 509 -20.60 22.19 -23.78
N ALA A 510 -21.85 21.81 -24.06
CA ALA A 510 -22.22 21.04 -25.25
C ALA A 510 -21.87 21.79 -26.54
N LYS A 511 -22.22 23.08 -26.63
CA LYS A 511 -21.87 23.95 -27.77
C LYS A 511 -20.36 24.10 -27.96
N TRP A 512 -19.58 24.27 -26.89
CA TRP A 512 -18.12 24.33 -26.96
C TRP A 512 -17.49 22.99 -27.36
N MET A 513 -18.06 21.85 -26.95
CA MET A 513 -17.60 20.54 -27.41
C MET A 513 -17.93 20.31 -28.90
N ALA A 514 -19.09 20.78 -29.38
CA ALA A 514 -19.42 20.77 -30.80
C ALA A 514 -18.54 21.74 -31.62
N HIS A 515 -18.19 22.89 -31.04
CA HIS A 515 -17.23 23.83 -31.61
C HIS A 515 -15.82 23.22 -31.69
N LYS A 516 -15.37 22.53 -30.64
CA LYS A 516 -14.11 21.77 -30.68
C LYS A 516 -14.10 20.76 -31.82
N ARG A 517 -15.17 19.98 -32.00
CA ARG A 517 -15.30 19.04 -33.13
C ARG A 517 -15.20 19.75 -34.47
N PHE A 518 -15.84 20.91 -34.60
CA PHE A 518 -15.76 21.72 -35.82
C PHE A 518 -14.32 22.14 -36.13
N LEU A 519 -13.57 22.60 -35.12
CA LEU A 519 -12.16 22.96 -35.25
C LEU A 519 -11.27 21.75 -35.55
N GLU A 520 -11.57 20.60 -34.96
CA GLU A 520 -10.81 19.36 -35.18
C GLU A 520 -11.05 18.76 -36.57
N ASP A 521 -12.21 18.98 -37.18
CA ASP A 521 -12.61 18.45 -38.49
C ASP A 521 -12.68 19.55 -39.57
N PHE A 522 -11.95 20.65 -39.36
CA PHE A 522 -12.00 21.86 -40.19
C PHE A 522 -11.78 21.59 -41.69
N SER A 523 -10.95 20.60 -42.03
CA SER A 523 -10.68 20.22 -43.43
C SER A 523 -11.83 19.49 -44.13
N ARG A 524 -12.94 19.17 -43.46
CA ARG A 524 -14.11 18.55 -44.10
C ARG A 524 -15.08 19.55 -44.74
N PHE A 525 -15.01 20.83 -44.39
CA PHE A 525 -15.96 21.85 -44.86
C PHE A 525 -15.51 22.53 -46.16
N ASN A 526 -16.42 22.80 -47.10
CA ASN A 526 -16.07 23.48 -48.36
C ASN A 526 -15.57 24.92 -48.12
N GLU A 527 -14.74 25.47 -49.02
CA GLU A 527 -14.15 26.81 -48.86
C GLU A 527 -15.20 27.92 -48.65
N LYS A 528 -16.34 27.83 -49.33
CA LYS A 528 -17.48 28.75 -49.17
C LYS A 528 -18.20 28.65 -47.82
N GLU A 529 -17.97 27.56 -47.09
CA GLU A 529 -18.51 27.31 -45.75
C GLU A 529 -17.52 27.70 -44.65
N LEU A 530 -16.30 28.11 -45.02
CA LEU A 530 -15.25 28.48 -44.08
C LEU A 530 -15.35 29.98 -43.71
N PRO A 531 -15.07 30.33 -42.43
CA PRO A 531 -15.21 31.70 -41.94
C PRO A 531 -14.23 32.68 -42.60
N GLU A 532 -14.59 33.97 -42.62
CA GLU A 532 -13.72 35.06 -43.08
C GLU A 532 -12.35 35.02 -42.38
N VAL A 533 -11.29 35.37 -43.13
CA VAL A 533 -9.87 35.36 -42.71
C VAL A 533 -9.63 36.08 -41.38
N THR A 534 -10.42 37.10 -41.07
CA THR A 534 -10.36 37.90 -39.84
C THR A 534 -10.80 37.15 -38.57
N LEU A 535 -11.55 36.05 -38.67
CA LEU A 535 -12.03 35.26 -37.52
C LEU A 535 -11.07 34.16 -37.08
N TRP A 536 -9.99 33.91 -37.85
CA TRP A 536 -9.07 32.78 -37.64
C TRP A 536 -8.24 32.92 -36.37
N ASP A 537 -7.77 34.13 -36.11
CA ASP A 537 -7.05 34.48 -34.88
C ASP A 537 -7.92 34.20 -33.65
N LYS A 538 -9.23 34.52 -33.74
CA LYS A 538 -10.20 34.22 -32.68
C LYS A 538 -10.43 32.72 -32.51
N TYR A 539 -10.48 31.93 -33.58
CA TYR A 539 -10.56 30.48 -33.47
C TYR A 539 -9.32 29.87 -32.81
N LEU A 540 -8.11 30.36 -33.14
CA LEU A 540 -6.86 29.89 -32.53
C LEU A 540 -6.81 30.18 -31.03
N VAL A 541 -7.28 31.36 -30.60
CA VAL A 541 -7.42 31.72 -29.16
C VAL A 541 -8.17 30.64 -28.38
N TYR A 542 -9.37 30.26 -28.83
CA TYR A 542 -10.17 29.26 -28.12
C TYR A 542 -9.69 27.83 -28.39
N ALA A 543 -9.04 27.56 -29.53
CA ALA A 543 -8.45 26.25 -29.82
C ALA A 543 -7.32 25.88 -28.86
N VAL A 544 -6.57 26.87 -28.33
CA VAL A 544 -5.59 26.68 -27.25
C VAL A 544 -6.29 26.12 -26.02
N VAL A 545 -7.36 26.78 -25.54
CA VAL A 545 -8.10 26.33 -24.36
C VAL A 545 -8.82 24.99 -24.58
N LEU A 546 -9.27 24.71 -25.80
CA LEU A 546 -9.90 23.44 -26.16
C LEU A 546 -8.90 22.30 -26.39
N ASP A 547 -7.59 22.55 -26.29
CA ASP A 547 -6.52 21.59 -26.59
C ASP A 547 -6.63 21.00 -28.02
N CYS A 548 -6.96 21.84 -29.00
CA CYS A 548 -7.07 21.45 -30.42
C CYS A 548 -6.32 22.39 -31.39
N ALA A 549 -5.57 23.38 -30.87
CA ALA A 549 -4.82 24.35 -31.68
C ALA A 549 -3.85 23.70 -32.67
N ASP A 550 -3.12 22.65 -32.27
CA ASP A 550 -2.19 21.94 -33.16
C ASP A 550 -2.89 21.24 -34.32
N LYS A 551 -4.04 20.61 -34.05
CA LYS A 551 -4.82 19.91 -35.08
C LYS A 551 -5.43 20.92 -36.04
N LEU A 552 -6.10 21.94 -35.51
CA LEU A 552 -6.68 23.04 -36.28
C LEU A 552 -5.62 23.66 -37.21
N SER A 553 -4.47 24.05 -36.67
CA SER A 553 -3.41 24.70 -37.45
C SER A 553 -2.84 23.83 -38.58
N LYS A 554 -2.75 22.51 -38.39
CA LYS A 554 -2.35 21.57 -39.46
C LYS A 554 -3.39 21.50 -40.58
N GLU A 555 -4.67 21.36 -40.22
CA GLU A 555 -5.77 21.31 -41.19
C GLU A 555 -5.88 22.63 -41.97
N MET A 556 -5.67 23.76 -41.30
CA MET A 556 -5.60 25.08 -41.91
C MET A 556 -4.46 25.16 -42.94
N LYS A 557 -3.24 24.73 -42.58
CA LYS A 557 -2.08 24.71 -43.49
C LYS A 557 -2.32 23.91 -44.77
N LEU A 558 -3.12 22.84 -44.71
CA LEU A 558 -3.43 21.99 -45.86
C LEU A 558 -4.44 22.62 -46.83
N LYS A 559 -5.38 23.45 -46.34
CA LYS A 559 -6.42 24.08 -47.17
C LYS A 559 -6.04 25.45 -47.73
N MET A 560 -5.14 26.15 -47.06
CA MET A 560 -4.78 27.52 -47.40
C MET A 560 -4.06 27.73 -48.75
N PRO A 561 -3.28 26.79 -49.32
CA PRO A 561 -2.70 26.96 -50.65
C PRO A 561 -3.73 27.19 -51.76
N ASN A 562 -5.00 26.84 -51.53
CA ASN A 562 -6.08 26.95 -52.51
C ASN A 562 -6.93 28.23 -52.34
N MET A 563 -6.76 29.00 -51.24
CA MET A 563 -7.65 30.12 -50.89
C MET A 563 -7.17 31.51 -51.33
N GLU A 564 -5.90 31.71 -51.68
CA GLU A 564 -5.42 32.98 -52.25
C GLU A 564 -4.43 32.74 -53.39
N ARG A 565 -4.96 32.87 -54.62
CA ARG A 565 -4.21 33.20 -55.84
C ARG A 565 -4.75 34.55 -56.31
N ASP A 566 -4.42 35.61 -55.57
CA ASP A 566 -4.65 37.00 -56.03
C ASP A 566 -3.37 37.82 -55.82
N ASP A 567 -2.98 38.54 -56.87
CA ASP A 567 -1.59 38.76 -57.31
C ASP A 567 -0.84 39.93 -56.61
N THR A 568 -0.94 40.12 -55.29
CA THR A 568 -0.23 41.25 -54.63
C THR A 568 0.55 40.96 -53.34
N ALA A 569 0.63 39.71 -52.86
CA ALA A 569 1.45 39.39 -51.69
C ALA A 569 2.83 38.81 -52.07
N TYR A 570 3.88 39.48 -51.58
CA TYR A 570 5.29 39.05 -51.61
C TYR A 570 5.48 37.52 -51.58
N VAL A 571 6.16 36.99 -52.59
CA VAL A 571 6.66 35.62 -52.66
C VAL A 571 7.49 35.31 -51.41
N GLY A 572 6.89 34.59 -50.45
CA GLY A 572 7.56 34.06 -49.25
C GLY A 572 6.98 34.43 -47.88
N TYR A 573 5.90 35.23 -47.80
CA TYR A 573 5.29 35.61 -46.51
C TYR A 573 3.85 35.09 -46.40
N ASN A 574 3.66 34.02 -45.64
CA ASN A 574 2.34 33.51 -45.29
C ASN A 574 2.03 33.97 -43.85
N PRO A 575 1.23 35.04 -43.65
CA PRO A 575 0.90 35.57 -42.32
C PRO A 575 0.26 34.54 -41.39
N TYR A 576 -0.31 33.47 -41.96
CA TYR A 576 -0.97 32.38 -41.24
C TYR A 576 0.02 31.37 -40.64
N MET A 577 1.13 31.09 -41.33
CA MET A 577 2.24 30.30 -40.79
C MET A 577 2.87 31.02 -39.58
N THR A 578 2.95 32.35 -39.64
CA THR A 578 3.41 33.18 -38.52
C THR A 578 2.48 33.05 -37.31
N HIS A 579 1.15 33.10 -37.49
CA HIS A 579 0.19 33.00 -36.39
C HIS A 579 0.21 31.65 -35.64
N TYR A 580 0.41 30.53 -36.36
CA TYR A 580 0.57 29.20 -35.76
C TYR A 580 1.85 29.10 -34.92
N ILE A 581 2.99 29.47 -35.52
CA ILE A 581 4.28 29.31 -34.86
C ILE A 581 4.34 30.21 -33.61
N ILE A 582 3.75 31.41 -33.68
CA ILE A 582 3.58 32.29 -32.52
C ILE A 582 2.73 31.62 -31.44
N THR A 583 1.58 31.02 -31.78
CA THR A 583 0.71 30.35 -30.81
C THR A 583 1.46 29.27 -30.02
N THR A 584 2.25 28.44 -30.71
CA THR A 584 3.05 27.39 -30.07
C THR A 584 4.20 27.95 -29.23
N ASN A 585 4.93 28.97 -29.72
CA ASN A 585 6.06 29.55 -29.02
C ASN A 585 5.59 30.36 -27.79
N LEU A 586 4.54 31.15 -27.93
CA LEU A 586 3.92 31.90 -26.83
C LEU A 586 3.47 30.99 -25.70
N TYR A 587 2.70 29.94 -26.01
CA TYR A 587 2.29 28.96 -25.01
C TYR A 587 3.51 28.33 -24.33
N SER A 588 4.52 27.92 -25.09
CA SER A 588 5.73 27.30 -24.53
C SER A 588 6.54 28.22 -23.62
N SER A 589 6.65 29.51 -23.97
CA SER A 589 7.39 30.51 -23.21
C SER A 589 6.65 30.92 -21.94
N ILE A 590 5.33 31.14 -22.00
CA ILE A 590 4.50 31.40 -20.83
C ILE A 590 4.54 30.20 -19.88
N ASN A 591 4.29 29.00 -20.39
CA ASN A 591 4.31 27.79 -19.58
C ASN A 591 5.67 27.58 -18.90
N SER A 592 6.77 27.74 -19.64
CA SER A 592 8.13 27.64 -19.10
C SER A 592 8.43 28.73 -18.06
N GLY A 593 7.98 29.97 -18.29
CA GLY A 593 8.13 31.08 -17.36
C GLY A 593 7.41 30.83 -16.04
N ILE A 594 6.12 30.50 -16.11
CA ILE A 594 5.30 30.21 -14.93
C ILE A 594 5.84 29.02 -14.15
N HIS A 595 6.19 27.90 -14.80
CA HIS A 595 6.82 26.77 -14.11
C HIS A 595 8.15 27.13 -13.46
N THR A 596 8.97 27.97 -14.09
CA THR A 596 10.22 28.47 -13.51
C THR A 596 9.94 29.34 -12.29
N ALA A 597 8.97 30.25 -12.36
CA ALA A 597 8.55 31.07 -11.22
C ALA A 597 8.05 30.21 -10.05
N VAL A 598 7.19 29.21 -10.31
CA VAL A 598 6.72 28.27 -9.28
C VAL A 598 7.89 27.50 -8.64
N ALA A 599 8.85 27.04 -9.44
CA ALA A 599 10.02 26.33 -8.92
C ALA A 599 10.87 27.24 -8.02
N SER A 600 11.18 28.46 -8.48
CA SER A 600 11.96 29.44 -7.73
C SER A 600 11.27 29.89 -6.43
N SER A 601 9.95 30.03 -6.43
CA SER A 601 9.17 30.38 -5.23
C SER A 601 8.96 29.18 -4.28
N ARG A 602 9.03 27.93 -4.75
CA ARG A 602 8.90 26.71 -3.90
C ARG A 602 10.21 26.29 -3.25
N SER A 603 11.36 26.55 -3.88
CA SER A 603 12.68 26.24 -3.31
C SER A 603 12.95 26.94 -1.98
N SER A 604 12.24 28.04 -1.65
CA SER A 604 12.35 28.72 -0.35
C SER A 604 11.46 28.10 0.74
N ILE A 605 10.38 27.40 0.37
CA ILE A 605 9.43 26.75 1.31
C ILE A 605 9.91 25.35 1.71
N ALA A 606 10.61 24.65 0.81
CA ALA A 606 11.21 23.34 1.12
C ALA A 606 12.36 23.42 2.15
N ALA A 607 12.97 24.59 2.32
CA ALA A 607 14.03 24.82 3.29
C ALA A 607 13.52 24.94 4.75
N SER A 608 12.20 25.00 4.98
CA SER A 608 11.63 25.26 6.32
C SER A 608 10.97 24.05 7.01
N HIS A 609 10.94 22.86 6.41
CA HIS A 609 10.24 21.70 6.99
C HIS A 609 10.97 20.36 6.76
N SER A 610 11.91 20.00 7.65
CA SER A 610 12.45 18.64 7.76
C SER A 610 12.87 18.28 9.19
N SER A 611 11.97 17.65 9.94
CA SER A 611 12.19 16.79 11.12
C SER A 611 10.83 16.13 11.45
N SER A 612 10.65 14.91 11.90
CA SER A 612 11.49 13.84 12.44
C SER A 612 10.62 12.56 12.45
N GLY A 613 11.24 11.38 12.30
CA GLY A 613 10.57 10.09 12.48
C GLY A 613 10.37 9.69 13.95
N GLY A 614 9.72 8.54 14.17
CA GLY A 614 9.63 7.89 15.48
C GLY A 614 8.65 6.71 15.45
N GLY A 615 9.18 5.50 15.65
CA GLY A 615 8.41 4.25 15.69
C GLY A 615 7.69 4.00 17.02
N PHE A 616 6.88 2.95 17.04
CA PHE A 616 6.24 2.41 18.23
C PHE A 616 6.28 0.88 18.20
N GLY A 617 6.89 0.29 19.22
CA GLY A 617 6.66 -1.09 19.63
C GLY A 617 5.55 -1.16 20.68
N GLY A 618 4.88 -2.30 20.77
CA GLY A 618 3.88 -2.58 21.80
C GLY A 618 3.58 -4.08 21.82
N GLY A 619 3.62 -4.69 23.01
CA GLY A 619 3.39 -6.12 23.24
C GLY A 619 2.07 -6.43 23.94
N SER A 620 1.80 -7.72 24.18
CA SER A 620 1.05 -8.34 25.31
C SER A 620 0.91 -9.86 25.06
N ILE A 621 1.25 -10.74 26.00
CA ILE A 621 0.46 -11.38 27.10
C ILE A 621 -0.57 -12.43 26.65
N GLY A 622 -0.30 -13.68 27.04
CA GLY A 622 -1.24 -14.80 27.22
C GLY A 622 -0.43 -16.10 27.35
N GLY A 623 -0.51 -16.95 28.37
CA GLY A 623 -1.49 -17.14 29.44
C GLY A 623 -2.03 -18.57 29.38
N GLY A 624 -1.23 -19.57 29.76
CA GLY A 624 -1.60 -20.99 29.84
C GLY A 624 -0.62 -21.78 30.71
N GLY A 625 -1.10 -22.72 31.52
CA GLY A 625 -0.32 -23.43 32.55
C GLY A 625 0.93 -24.12 32.02
N SER A 626 2.06 -23.86 32.69
CA SER A 626 3.36 -24.46 32.41
C SER A 626 3.41 -25.85 33.03
N PHE A 627 3.49 -26.89 32.19
CA PHE A 627 4.04 -28.18 32.63
C PHE A 627 5.56 -27.98 32.82
N GLY A 628 6.25 -28.81 33.62
CA GLY A 628 7.69 -28.65 33.85
C GLY A 628 8.52 -28.51 32.57
N GLY A 629 9.56 -27.67 32.59
CA GLY A 629 10.53 -27.52 31.49
C GLY A 629 10.12 -26.59 30.34
N GLY A 630 10.88 -26.60 29.24
CA GLY A 630 10.74 -25.76 28.04
C GLY A 630 11.57 -24.46 28.08
N GLY A 631 12.53 -24.32 27.18
CA GLY A 631 13.39 -23.12 27.11
C GLY A 631 13.30 -22.36 25.79
N GLY A 632 14.09 -21.29 25.69
CA GLY A 632 14.05 -20.29 24.65
C GLY A 632 15.06 -20.47 23.52
N GLY A 633 15.34 -19.36 22.83
CA GLY A 633 16.33 -19.31 21.76
C GLY A 633 16.17 -18.14 20.80
N GLY A 634 17.03 -18.11 19.79
CA GLY A 634 17.01 -17.14 18.69
C GLY A 634 18.41 -16.73 18.24
N ARG A 635 18.50 -16.08 17.08
CA ARG A 635 19.77 -15.67 16.48
C ARG A 635 20.56 -14.64 17.30
N PHE A 636 21.87 -14.56 17.06
CA PHE A 636 22.74 -13.46 17.53
C PHE A 636 23.80 -13.03 16.51
#